data_AF-A0A972EYC7-F1
#
_entry.id   AF-A0A972EYC7-F1
#
_cell.length_a   1.000
_cell.length_b   1.000
_cell.length_c   1.000
_cell.angle_alpha   90.00
_cell.angle_beta   90.00
_cell.angle_gamma   90.00
#
_symmetry.space_group_name_H-M   'P 1'
#
loop_
_entity.id
_entity.type
_entity.pdbx_description
1 polymer ?
#
loop_
_entity_poly.entity_id
_entity_poly.type
_entity_poly.pdbx_seq_one_letter_code
_entity_poly.pdbx_strand_id
1 'polypeptide(L)'
;MEKTTAPHPPFLLHLFASAFLLVFLINLAGFLQALRSWNWLLAAGVFPHPVYLLFKTVLLALLSFTAALAIWGRRAFAPRLGQANSLLFFLWYWFDRLVLTRNPLPFKNQLLPLLVSVLLLLFVLVSAWLLEPYMKETRKPPDDVPGG
;
A
#
# COMPACT_ATOMS: atom_id res chain seq x y z
N MET A 1 -42.04 9.69 -3.60
CA MET A 1 -41.29 9.06 -2.49
C MET A 1 -39.99 8.53 -3.05
N GLU A 2 -38.96 9.37 -3.09
CA GLU A 2 -37.61 8.95 -3.48
C GLU A 2 -37.06 8.02 -2.40
N LYS A 3 -36.78 6.78 -2.76
CA LYS A 3 -36.02 5.87 -1.90
C LYS A 3 -34.63 6.47 -1.75
N THR A 4 -34.36 7.11 -0.62
CA THR A 4 -33.00 7.38 -0.15
C THR A 4 -32.36 6.04 0.18
N THR A 5 -31.88 5.35 -0.85
CA THR A 5 -31.08 4.13 -0.69
C THR A 5 -29.86 4.53 0.11
N ALA A 6 -29.74 3.99 1.33
CA ALA A 6 -28.55 4.12 2.15
C ALA A 6 -27.32 3.85 1.28
N PRO A 7 -26.25 4.66 1.38
CA PRO A 7 -25.06 4.46 0.57
C PRO A 7 -24.43 3.13 0.98
N HIS A 8 -24.75 2.08 0.22
CA HIS A 8 -24.12 0.78 0.35
C HIS A 8 -22.61 0.98 0.27
N PRO A 9 -21.82 0.30 1.13
CA PRO A 9 -20.37 0.37 1.01
C PRO A 9 -20.01 -0.04 -0.42
N PRO A 10 -19.35 0.84 -1.19
CA PRO A 10 -19.11 0.55 -2.59
C PRO A 10 -18.25 -0.70 -2.66
N PHE A 11 -18.55 -1.62 -3.58
CA PHE A 11 -17.75 -2.83 -3.82
C PHE A 11 -16.24 -2.52 -3.89
N LEU A 12 -15.91 -1.35 -4.47
CA LEU A 12 -14.56 -0.81 -4.55
C LEU A 12 -13.87 -0.67 -3.17
N LEU A 13 -14.60 -0.32 -2.11
CA LEU A 13 -14.05 -0.20 -0.76
C LEU A 13 -13.55 -1.54 -0.24
N HIS A 14 -14.37 -2.58 -0.37
CA HIS A 14 -14.00 -3.92 0.07
C HIS A 14 -12.86 -4.46 -0.79
N LEU A 15 -12.93 -4.30 -2.12
CA LEU A 15 -11.85 -4.68 -3.02
C LEU A 15 -10.52 -4.01 -2.65
N PHE A 16 -10.55 -2.70 -2.39
CA PHE A 16 -9.35 -1.92 -2.06
C PHE A 16 -8.79 -2.28 -0.68
N ALA A 17 -9.65 -2.45 0.33
CA ALA A 17 -9.23 -2.92 1.65
C ALA A 17 -8.64 -4.34 1.58
N SER A 18 -9.29 -5.25 0.84
CA SER A 18 -8.80 -6.61 0.63
C SER A 18 -7.47 -6.65 -0.11
N ALA A 19 -7.24 -5.76 -1.07
CA ALA A 19 -5.96 -5.66 -1.77
C ALA A 19 -4.82 -5.28 -0.80
N PHE A 20 -5.01 -4.27 0.06
CA PHE A 20 -4.02 -3.92 1.08
C PHE A 20 -3.82 -5.02 2.13
N LEU A 21 -4.90 -5.73 2.50
CA LEU A 21 -4.79 -6.87 3.40
C LEU A 21 -3.99 -8.02 2.76
N LEU A 22 -4.20 -8.29 1.48
CA LEU A 22 -3.42 -9.29 0.74
C LEU A 22 -1.95 -8.89 0.66
N VAL A 23 -1.64 -7.62 0.41
CA VAL A 23 -0.27 -7.10 0.44
C VAL A 23 0.35 -7.27 1.83
N PHE A 24 -0.40 -7.01 2.90
CA PHE A 24 0.05 -7.29 4.26
C PHE A 24 0.40 -8.77 4.44
N LEU A 25 -0.48 -9.69 4.02
CA LEU A 25 -0.24 -11.13 4.16
C LEU A 25 0.98 -11.60 3.37
N ILE A 26 1.18 -11.08 2.15
CA ILE A 26 2.38 -11.37 1.34
C ILE A 26 3.64 -10.92 2.07
N ASN A 27 3.66 -9.70 2.61
CA ASN A 27 4.83 -9.17 3.31
C ASN A 27 5.08 -9.90 4.64
N LEU A 28 4.01 -10.27 5.36
CA LEU A 28 4.10 -11.07 6.58
C LEU A 28 4.67 -12.47 6.29
N ALA A 29 4.20 -13.12 5.22
CA ALA A 29 4.74 -14.39 4.77
C ALA A 29 6.22 -14.27 4.38
N GLY A 30 6.59 -13.20 3.67
CA GLY A 30 7.98 -12.90 3.32
C GLY A 30 8.88 -12.70 4.56
N PHE A 31 8.39 -11.98 5.57
CA PHE A 31 9.08 -11.81 6.85
C PHE A 31 9.32 -13.15 7.56
N LEU A 32 8.26 -13.97 7.71
CA LEU A 32 8.35 -15.28 8.35
C LEU A 32 9.28 -16.22 7.58
N GLN A 33 9.23 -16.19 6.24
CA GLN A 33 10.12 -16.97 5.39
C GLN A 33 11.58 -16.54 5.61
N ALA A 34 11.86 -15.23 5.61
CA ALA A 34 13.21 -14.71 5.83
C ALA A 34 13.79 -15.10 7.20
N LEU A 35 12.95 -15.11 8.25
CA LEU A 35 13.36 -15.60 9.58
C LEU A 35 13.64 -17.11 9.57
N ARG A 36 12.79 -17.91 8.93
CA ARG A 36 12.98 -19.37 8.85
C ARG A 36 14.23 -19.73 8.06
N SER A 37 14.55 -18.98 7.01
CA SER A 37 15.74 -19.19 6.17
C SER A 37 16.95 -18.38 6.61
N TRP A 38 16.96 -17.81 7.82
CA TRP A 38 17.99 -16.87 8.26
C TRP A 38 19.42 -17.39 8.10
N ASN A 39 19.68 -18.60 8.59
CA ASN A 39 21.00 -19.23 8.51
C ASN A 39 21.43 -19.48 7.06
N TRP A 40 20.48 -19.86 6.19
CA TRP A 40 20.73 -20.06 4.76
C TRP A 40 21.04 -18.76 4.04
N LEU A 41 20.36 -17.67 4.40
CA LEU A 41 20.58 -16.35 3.82
C LEU A 41 21.95 -15.78 4.20
N LEU A 42 22.40 -16.02 5.44
CA LEU A 42 23.75 -15.67 5.89
C LEU A 42 24.82 -16.51 5.18
N ALA A 43 24.60 -17.83 5.09
CA ALA A 43 25.54 -18.74 4.44
C ALA A 43 25.68 -18.48 2.93
N ALA A 44 24.61 -18.07 2.26
CA ALA A 44 24.60 -17.76 0.83
C ALA A 44 25.17 -16.37 0.50
N GLY A 45 25.54 -15.56 1.50
CA GLY A 45 26.10 -14.22 1.27
C GLY A 45 25.16 -13.29 0.49
N VAL A 46 23.84 -13.41 0.71
CA VAL A 46 22.82 -12.71 -0.07
C VAL A 46 23.00 -11.20 0.03
N PHE A 47 22.96 -10.54 -1.14
CA PHE A 47 22.95 -9.09 -1.27
C PHE A 47 21.60 -8.65 -1.85
N PRO A 48 20.86 -7.72 -1.22
CA PRO A 48 21.15 -6.97 0.01
C PRO A 48 21.09 -7.83 1.30
N HIS A 49 21.72 -7.34 2.37
CA HIS A 49 21.86 -8.05 3.65
C HIS A 49 20.50 -8.52 4.20
N PRO A 50 20.37 -9.71 4.81
CA PRO A 50 19.07 -10.26 5.26
C PRO A 50 18.27 -9.36 6.20
N VAL A 51 18.95 -8.54 7.01
CA VAL A 51 18.35 -7.51 7.87
C VAL A 51 17.52 -6.50 7.05
N TYR A 52 17.99 -6.11 5.87
CA TYR A 52 17.26 -5.20 4.97
C TYR A 52 15.94 -5.82 4.50
N LEU A 53 15.94 -7.12 4.19
CA LEU A 53 14.73 -7.85 3.80
C LEU A 53 13.70 -7.89 4.94
N LEU A 54 14.15 -8.11 6.19
CA LEU A 54 13.27 -8.05 7.35
C LEU A 54 12.68 -6.66 7.55
N PHE A 55 13.53 -5.63 7.51
CA PHE A 55 13.08 -4.26 7.68
C PHE A 55 12.03 -3.88 6.63
N LYS A 56 12.32 -4.16 5.35
CA LYS A 56 11.40 -3.89 4.25
C LYS A 56 10.06 -4.61 4.44
N THR A 57 10.09 -5.91 4.68
CA THR A 57 8.86 -6.71 4.80
C THR A 57 8.01 -6.28 6.00
N VAL A 58 8.61 -5.98 7.15
CA VAL A 58 7.89 -5.47 8.33
C VAL A 58 7.29 -4.09 8.07
N LEU A 59 8.08 -3.16 7.53
CA LEU A 59 7.62 -1.80 7.23
C LEU A 59 6.42 -1.82 6.29
N LEU A 60 6.53 -2.56 5.18
CA LEU A 60 5.48 -2.66 4.18
C LEU A 60 4.24 -3.40 4.69
N ALA A 61 4.42 -4.43 5.54
CA ALA A 61 3.32 -5.11 6.21
C ALA A 61 2.53 -4.14 7.10
N LEU A 62 3.21 -3.40 7.98
CA LEU A 62 2.57 -2.47 8.91
C LEU A 62 1.83 -1.33 8.18
N LEU A 63 2.45 -0.75 7.15
CA LEU A 63 1.80 0.29 6.35
C LEU A 63 0.57 -0.22 5.59
N SER A 64 0.64 -1.43 5.05
CA SER A 64 -0.49 -2.03 4.33
C SER A 64 -1.61 -2.44 5.29
N PHE A 65 -1.28 -2.93 6.49
CA PHE A 65 -2.27 -3.26 7.51
C PHE A 65 -2.99 -2.01 8.03
N THR A 66 -2.23 -0.94 8.33
CA THR A 66 -2.82 0.34 8.76
C THR A 66 -3.70 0.96 7.67
N ALA A 67 -3.29 0.91 6.40
CA ALA A 67 -4.12 1.33 5.29
C ALA A 67 -5.42 0.51 5.18
N ALA A 68 -5.33 -0.82 5.28
CA ALA A 68 -6.50 -1.70 5.23
C ALA A 68 -7.50 -1.38 6.37
N LEU A 69 -7.01 -1.22 7.60
CA LEU A 69 -7.84 -0.83 8.75
C LEU A 69 -8.47 0.56 8.58
N ALA A 70 -7.71 1.54 8.06
CA ALA A 70 -8.20 2.89 7.82
C ALA A 70 -9.32 2.92 6.77
N ILE A 71 -9.15 2.18 5.67
CA ILE A 71 -10.15 2.05 4.59
C ILE A 71 -11.40 1.34 5.12
N TRP A 72 -11.23 0.25 5.87
CA TRP A 72 -12.35 -0.48 6.49
C TRP A 72 -13.12 0.41 7.48
N GLY A 73 -12.40 1.20 8.28
CA GLY A 73 -12.96 2.17 9.21
C GLY A 73 -13.58 3.40 8.54
N ARG A 74 -13.53 3.51 7.21
CA ARG A 74 -14.02 4.64 6.40
C ARG A 74 -13.48 6.01 6.87
N ARG A 75 -12.23 6.04 7.33
CA ARG A 75 -11.58 7.27 7.84
C ARG A 75 -11.33 8.25 6.69
N ALA A 76 -11.51 9.55 6.93
CA ALA A 76 -11.24 10.60 5.93
C ALA A 76 -9.83 10.56 5.33
N PHE A 77 -8.82 10.16 6.12
CA PHE A 77 -7.43 10.08 5.67
C PHE A 77 -7.08 8.76 4.95
N ALA A 78 -7.99 7.79 4.91
CA ALA A 78 -7.72 6.46 4.37
C ALA A 78 -7.31 6.45 2.89
N PRO A 79 -7.95 7.23 1.98
CA PRO A 79 -7.54 7.30 0.59
C PRO A 79 -6.12 7.85 0.43
N ARG A 80 -5.78 8.90 1.18
CA ARG A 80 -4.46 9.53 1.15
C ARG A 80 -3.37 8.59 1.64
N LEU A 81 -3.63 7.80 2.69
CA LEU A 81 -2.72 6.75 3.13
C LEU A 81 -2.54 5.66 2.07
N GLY A 82 -3.62 5.24 1.40
CA GLY A 82 -3.54 4.27 0.31
C GLY A 82 -2.67 4.77 -0.85
N GLN A 83 -2.84 6.04 -1.24
CA GLN A 83 -2.01 6.69 -2.27
C GLN A 83 -0.53 6.77 -1.84
N ALA A 84 -0.26 7.27 -0.64
CA ALA A 84 1.10 7.40 -0.10
C ALA A 84 1.79 6.03 0.01
N ASN A 85 1.08 5.01 0.51
CA ASN A 85 1.61 3.65 0.60
C ASN A 85 1.92 3.10 -0.79
N SER A 86 1.06 3.31 -1.77
CA SER A 86 1.26 2.81 -3.15
C SER A 86 2.44 3.49 -3.86
N LEU A 87 2.59 4.80 -3.66
CA LEU A 87 3.78 5.53 -4.12
C LEU A 87 5.04 5.00 -3.46
N LEU A 88 5.01 4.74 -2.15
CA LEU A 88 6.14 4.15 -1.44
C LEU A 88 6.49 2.76 -2.01
N PHE A 89 5.50 1.89 -2.24
CA PHE A 89 5.70 0.58 -2.87
C PHE A 89 6.33 0.70 -4.25
N PHE A 90 5.83 1.61 -5.08
CA PHE A 90 6.34 1.85 -6.43
C PHE A 90 7.81 2.31 -6.38
N LEU A 91 8.11 3.34 -5.58
CA LEU A 91 9.46 3.87 -5.44
C LEU A 91 10.42 2.82 -4.86
N TRP A 92 9.98 2.08 -3.85
CA TRP A 92 10.80 1.04 -3.23
C TRP A 92 11.08 -0.12 -4.19
N TYR A 93 10.09 -0.55 -4.97
CA TYR A 93 10.26 -1.58 -5.99
C TYR A 93 11.30 -1.17 -7.03
N TRP A 94 11.22 0.07 -7.51
CA TRP A 94 12.19 0.60 -8.48
C TRP A 94 13.57 0.81 -7.85
N PHE A 95 13.64 1.24 -6.60
CA PHE A 95 14.89 1.36 -5.86
C PHE A 95 15.61 0.01 -5.74
N ASP A 96 14.92 -1.04 -5.29
CA ASP A 96 15.48 -2.40 -5.23
C ASP A 96 15.97 -2.86 -6.61
N ARG A 97 15.18 -2.59 -7.65
CA ARG A 97 15.44 -3.06 -9.01
C ARG A 97 16.59 -2.31 -9.70
N LEU A 98 16.76 -1.01 -9.42
CA LEU A 98 17.79 -0.19 -10.06
C LEU A 98 19.09 -0.14 -9.25
N VAL A 99 19.00 -0.09 -7.92
CA VAL A 99 20.15 0.16 -7.04
C VAL A 99 20.72 -1.14 -6.45
N LEU A 100 19.86 -2.08 -6.07
CA LEU A 100 20.30 -3.31 -5.39
C LEU A 100 20.51 -4.50 -6.33
N THR A 101 20.08 -4.39 -7.59
CA THR A 101 20.25 -5.46 -8.58
C THR A 101 21.65 -5.41 -9.18
N ARG A 102 22.50 -6.38 -8.80
CA ARG A 102 23.90 -6.48 -9.27
C ARG A 102 24.05 -6.81 -10.76
N ASN A 103 23.02 -7.37 -11.39
CA ASN A 103 23.06 -7.73 -12.81
C ASN A 103 22.15 -6.77 -13.60
N PRO A 104 22.70 -5.81 -14.37
CA PRO A 104 21.88 -4.89 -15.15
C PRO A 104 21.13 -5.65 -16.23
N LEU A 105 19.85 -5.92 -16.00
CA LEU A 105 18.99 -6.48 -17.04
C LEU A 105 18.91 -5.48 -18.22
N PRO A 106 18.92 -5.95 -19.48
CA PRO A 106 18.73 -5.09 -20.63
C PRO A 106 17.47 -4.24 -20.46
N PHE A 107 17.54 -2.95 -20.80
CA PHE A 107 16.42 -2.01 -20.63
C PHE A 107 15.12 -2.50 -21.30
N LYS A 108 15.23 -3.26 -22.40
CA LYS A 108 14.10 -3.91 -23.08
C LYS A 108 13.28 -4.83 -22.16
N ASN A 109 13.93 -5.49 -21.20
CA ASN A 109 13.28 -6.38 -20.22
C ASN A 109 12.71 -5.61 -19.01
N GLN A 110 12.96 -4.30 -18.94
CA GLN A 110 12.46 -3.43 -17.88
C GLN A 110 11.15 -2.72 -18.27
N LEU A 111 10.88 -2.57 -19.56
CA LEU A 111 9.67 -1.94 -20.11
C LEU A 111 8.37 -2.57 -19.61
N LEU A 112 8.25 -3.90 -19.67
CA LEU A 112 7.02 -4.58 -19.26
C LEU A 112 6.73 -4.37 -17.75
N PRO A 113 7.67 -4.61 -16.82
CA PRO A 113 7.39 -4.33 -15.40
C PRO A 113 7.20 -2.84 -15.10
N LEU A 114 7.81 -1.94 -15.88
CA LEU A 114 7.53 -0.50 -15.78
C LEU A 114 6.08 -0.20 -16.13
N LEU A 115 5.62 -0.65 -17.30
CA LEU A 115 4.24 -0.45 -17.72
C LEU A 115 3.24 -1.04 -16.71
N VAL A 116 3.49 -2.26 -16.24
CA VAL A 116 2.63 -2.92 -15.24
C VAL A 116 2.63 -2.16 -13.92
N SER A 117 3.80 -1.75 -13.41
CA SER A 117 3.89 -1.00 -12.15
C SER A 117 3.23 0.39 -12.22
N VAL A 118 3.38 1.10 -13.35
CA VAL A 118 2.70 2.39 -13.58
C VAL A 118 1.20 2.21 -13.71
N LEU A 119 0.74 1.20 -14.46
CA LEU A 119 -0.69 0.89 -14.60
C LEU A 119 -1.32 0.57 -13.24
N LEU A 120 -0.66 -0.27 -12.43
CA LEU A 120 -1.11 -0.59 -11.08
C LEU A 120 -1.13 0.64 -10.17
N LEU A 121 -0.11 1.49 -10.23
CA LEU A 121 -0.07 2.73 -9.47
C LEU A 121 -1.24 3.64 -9.84
N LEU A 122 -1.46 3.88 -11.15
CA LEU A 122 -2.57 4.70 -11.63
C LEU A 122 -3.93 4.13 -11.22
N PHE A 123 -4.10 2.81 -11.35
CA PHE A 123 -5.33 2.13 -10.91
C PHE A 123 -5.61 2.37 -9.43
N VAL A 124 -4.58 2.26 -8.58
CA VAL A 124 -4.70 2.51 -7.14
C VAL A 124 -4.98 3.97 -6.83
N LEU A 125 -4.30 4.91 -7.49
CA LEU A 125 -4.51 6.35 -7.28
C LEU A 125 -5.95 6.76 -7.67
N VAL A 126 -6.42 6.31 -8.83
CA VAL A 126 -7.78 6.57 -9.31
C VAL A 126 -8.82 5.91 -8.40
N SER A 127 -8.58 4.67 -7.97
CA SER A 127 -9.46 3.98 -7.03
C SER A 127 -9.57 4.75 -5.71
N ALA A 128 -8.44 5.19 -5.15
CA ALA A 128 -8.42 5.98 -3.92
C ALA A 128 -9.16 7.31 -4.08
N TRP A 129 -8.95 8.02 -5.19
CA TRP A 129 -9.65 9.26 -5.49
C TRP A 129 -11.18 9.06 -5.59
N LEU A 130 -11.61 8.00 -6.27
CA LEU A 130 -13.03 7.64 -6.39
C LEU A 130 -13.66 7.23 -5.04
N LEU A 131 -12.85 6.73 -4.11
CA LEU A 131 -13.25 6.35 -2.76
C LEU A 131 -13.36 7.54 -1.80
N GLU A 132 -12.69 8.66 -2.07
CA GLU A 132 -12.68 9.87 -1.24
C GLU A 132 -14.09 10.38 -0.86
N PRO A 133 -15.06 10.55 -1.79
CA PRO A 133 -16.41 11.03 -1.44
C PRO A 133 -17.23 10.07 -0.57
N TYR A 134 -16.84 8.80 -0.45
CA TYR A 134 -17.54 7.80 0.36
C TYR A 134 -16.96 7.67 1.78
N MET A 135 -15.88 8.38 2.08
CA MET A 135 -15.25 8.41 3.40
C MET A 135 -15.98 9.38 4.33
N LYS A 136 -15.94 9.10 5.64
CA LYS A 136 -16.58 9.98 6.62
C LYS A 136 -15.76 11.27 6.70
N GLU A 137 -16.25 12.37 6.16
CA GLU A 137 -15.72 13.69 6.46
C GLU A 137 -15.83 13.90 7.98
N THR A 138 -14.68 14.04 8.64
CA THR A 138 -14.64 14.64 9.97
C THR A 138 -15.09 16.08 9.81
N ARG A 139 -16.39 16.34 9.95
CA ARG A 139 -16.89 17.70 10.19
C ARG A 139 -16.10 18.23 11.38
N LYS A 140 -15.20 19.18 11.13
CA LYS A 140 -14.76 20.09 12.17
C LYS A 140 -16.04 20.80 12.65
N PRO A 141 -16.40 20.77 13.94
CA PRO A 141 -17.48 21.62 14.42
C PRO A 141 -17.14 23.06 13.98
N PRO A 142 -18.12 23.87 13.54
CA PRO A 142 -17.91 25.30 13.46
C PRO A 142 -17.40 25.74 14.83
N ASP A 143 -16.28 26.46 14.85
CA ASP A 143 -15.84 27.15 16.05
C ASP A 143 -16.93 28.20 16.34
N ASP A 144 -17.95 27.83 17.13
CA ASP A 144 -19.06 28.70 17.51
C ASP A 144 -18.52 29.85 18.37
N VAL A 145 -18.42 31.01 17.72
CA VAL A 145 -18.74 32.37 18.19
C VAL A 145 -18.20 32.78 19.58
N PRO A 146 -17.21 33.69 19.66
CA PRO A 146 -16.97 34.42 20.90
C PRO A 146 -18.17 35.36 21.11
N GLY A 147 -19.06 34.99 22.03
CA GLY A 147 -20.14 35.84 22.50
C GLY A 147 -19.56 37.07 23.20
N GLY A 148 -19.83 38.24 22.61
CA GLY A 148 -19.83 39.53 23.30
C GLY A 148 -21.16 39.80 23.99
#